data_AF-A0AB32UL08-F1
#
_entry.id   AF-A0AB32UL08-F1
#
_cell.length_a   1.000
_cell.length_b   1.000
_cell.length_c   1.000
_cell.angle_alpha   90.00
_cell.angle_beta   90.00
_cell.angle_gamma   90.00
#
_symmetry.space_group_name_H-M   'P 1'
#
loop_
_entity.id
_entity.type
_entity.pdbx_description
1 polymer ?
#
loop_
_entity_poly.entity_id
_entity_poly.type
_entity_poly.pdbx_seq_one_letter_code
_entity_poly.pdbx_strand_id
1 'polypeptide(L)'
;MGKKAKTSRKGKKAWRANISTEDIDDYFEKSTKDALSGGSLTSAPTESLFFIDKSKDLSVKRKIEKKREKVLRVDSVLQKNPFVQAVLSSKQKDSKKKKKEALKAKDVVLQDVTRDNSAPDSSMVPIWGNEGQHSGKARQVSKNSIIPAVEVEPPGCSYNPSFESHQDSLAEAVAEEMQKAYKIELGPQPVPLTVVGEVIDEDNKYFIEADDGSDEEMNEENLSENKDPATEKRPSKTKRVTRVELNKRARRKELQRKEAEAKKAEEFSKDIDSLPDILQEIAKEDEEKQKKHLRKVIAKQERLKACPPRLGKYKFQPAPPQVLLSEELTGSLRKLKGCSTLARDRFKSLEKRGLIPPSAKSGRK
;
A
#
# COMPACT_ATOMS: atom_id res chain seq x y z
N MET A 1 -15.43 -88.39 21.37
CA MET A 1 -15.34 -87.40 22.46
C MET A 1 -14.14 -86.48 22.20
N GLY A 2 -14.31 -85.18 22.45
CA GLY A 2 -13.70 -84.07 21.71
C GLY A 2 -12.17 -83.88 21.81
N LYS A 3 -11.61 -83.25 20.77
CA LYS A 3 -10.20 -82.86 20.68
C LYS A 3 -9.85 -81.84 21.78
N LYS A 4 -8.83 -82.14 22.58
CA LYS A 4 -8.29 -81.22 23.61
C LYS A 4 -7.69 -79.99 22.93
N ALA A 5 -8.10 -78.80 23.35
CA ALA A 5 -7.63 -77.53 22.81
C ALA A 5 -6.12 -77.37 23.06
N LYS A 6 -5.37 -76.95 22.03
CA LYS A 6 -3.94 -76.66 22.13
C LYS A 6 -3.76 -75.40 22.97
N THR A 7 -3.25 -75.56 24.19
CA THR A 7 -2.85 -74.43 25.03
C THR A 7 -1.71 -73.67 24.32
N SER A 8 -1.71 -72.34 24.46
CA SER A 8 -0.84 -71.40 23.74
C SER A 8 0.61 -71.89 23.57
N ARG A 9 1.12 -71.84 22.33
CA ARG A 9 2.49 -72.21 21.94
C ARG A 9 3.60 -71.26 22.44
N LYS A 10 3.26 -70.20 23.17
CA LYS A 10 4.26 -69.25 23.69
C LYS A 10 4.80 -69.75 25.03
N GLY A 11 6.07 -70.14 25.06
CA GLY A 11 6.78 -70.52 26.28
C GLY A 11 6.92 -69.35 27.26
N LYS A 12 7.28 -69.64 28.53
CA LYS A 12 7.41 -68.64 29.62
C LYS A 12 8.29 -67.44 29.26
N LYS A 13 9.30 -67.62 28.39
CA LYS A 13 10.20 -66.54 27.93
C LYS A 13 9.47 -65.49 27.06
N ALA A 14 8.55 -65.92 26.21
CA ALA A 14 7.74 -65.00 25.38
C ALA A 14 6.70 -64.25 26.22
N TRP A 15 6.24 -64.82 27.33
CA TRP A 15 5.40 -64.12 28.30
C TRP A 15 6.17 -63.03 29.04
N ARG A 16 7.41 -63.30 29.48
CA ARG A 16 8.26 -62.29 30.13
C ARG A 16 8.58 -61.09 29.24
N ALA A 17 8.74 -61.31 27.93
CA ALA A 17 8.99 -60.23 26.97
C ALA A 17 7.76 -59.36 26.66
N ASN A 18 6.56 -59.82 26.99
CA ASN A 18 5.30 -59.11 26.78
C ASN A 18 4.76 -58.42 28.05
N ILE A 19 5.47 -58.51 29.17
CA ILE A 19 5.16 -57.76 30.39
C ILE A 19 5.95 -56.46 30.28
N SER A 20 5.24 -55.33 30.18
CA SER A 20 5.90 -54.03 30.15
C SER A 20 6.61 -53.78 31.48
N THR A 21 7.89 -53.43 31.41
CA THR A 21 8.69 -52.94 32.56
C THR A 21 8.78 -51.41 32.57
N GLU A 22 8.14 -50.74 31.62
CA GLU A 22 8.25 -49.29 31.41
C GLU A 22 7.83 -48.51 32.66
N ASP A 23 6.78 -48.93 33.37
CA ASP A 23 6.33 -48.28 34.60
C ASP A 23 7.39 -48.31 35.73
N ILE A 24 8.19 -49.39 35.77
CA ILE A 24 9.26 -49.57 36.76
C ILE A 24 10.45 -48.69 36.36
N ASP A 25 10.83 -48.71 35.09
CA ASP A 25 11.93 -47.91 34.56
C ASP A 25 11.64 -46.40 34.70
N ASP A 26 10.40 -45.97 34.40
CA ASP A 26 9.91 -44.61 34.60
C ASP A 26 10.00 -44.15 36.05
N TYR A 27 9.68 -45.03 37.00
CA TYR A 27 9.78 -44.72 38.42
C TYR A 27 11.24 -44.48 38.83
N PHE A 28 12.16 -45.34 38.37
CA PHE A 28 13.58 -45.17 38.65
C PHE A 28 14.16 -43.90 38.00
N GLU A 29 13.79 -43.59 36.76
CA GLU A 29 14.18 -42.35 36.09
C GLU A 29 13.66 -41.11 36.80
N LYS A 30 12.39 -41.10 37.22
CA LYS A 30 11.81 -39.98 37.98
C LYS A 30 12.49 -39.83 39.32
N SER A 31 12.77 -40.93 40.02
CA SER A 31 13.48 -40.90 41.31
C SER A 31 14.92 -40.37 41.20
N THR A 32 15.64 -40.71 40.13
CA THR A 32 17.00 -40.21 39.88
C THR A 32 17.01 -38.74 39.48
N LYS A 33 16.04 -38.30 38.66
CA LYS A 33 15.85 -36.88 38.32
C LYS A 33 15.51 -36.06 39.57
N ASP A 34 14.58 -36.52 40.40
CA ASP A 34 14.18 -35.87 41.64
C ASP A 34 15.35 -35.79 42.64
N ALA A 35 16.19 -36.84 42.75
CA ALA A 35 17.39 -36.81 43.59
C ALA A 35 18.43 -35.78 43.11
N LEU A 36 18.59 -35.62 41.79
CA LEU A 36 19.49 -34.63 41.20
C LEU A 36 18.97 -33.19 41.30
N SER A 37 17.64 -32.99 41.23
CA SER A 37 17.01 -31.66 41.30
C SER A 37 16.72 -31.19 42.72
N GLY A 38 17.11 -31.94 43.75
CA GLY A 38 16.95 -31.55 45.16
C GLY A 38 15.58 -31.90 45.77
N GLY A 39 14.85 -32.84 45.18
CA GLY A 39 13.57 -33.35 45.66
C GLY A 39 12.43 -33.26 44.64
N SER A 40 11.31 -33.91 44.95
CA SER A 40 10.13 -33.94 44.10
C SER A 40 9.34 -32.63 44.20
N LEU A 41 9.13 -31.93 43.08
CA LEU A 41 8.38 -30.66 43.05
C LEU A 41 6.95 -30.80 43.57
N THR A 42 6.32 -31.97 43.45
CA THR A 42 4.96 -32.22 43.94
C THR A 42 4.87 -32.26 45.47
N SER A 43 5.99 -32.51 46.16
CA SER A 43 6.05 -32.53 47.61
C SER A 43 6.39 -31.16 48.21
N ALA A 44 6.87 -30.20 47.41
CA ALA A 44 7.25 -28.89 47.89
C ALA A 44 6.00 -28.02 48.14
N PRO A 45 5.93 -27.29 49.28
CA PRO A 45 4.82 -26.37 49.53
C PRO A 45 4.78 -25.26 48.47
N THR A 46 3.58 -24.96 47.98
CA THR A 46 3.34 -23.98 46.90
C THR A 46 3.86 -22.59 47.23
N GLU A 47 3.88 -22.22 48.51
CA GLU A 47 4.39 -20.94 49.01
C GLU A 47 5.91 -20.77 48.83
N SER A 48 6.66 -21.89 48.80
CA SER A 48 8.10 -21.87 48.51
C SER A 48 8.39 -21.85 47.01
N LEU A 49 7.48 -22.36 46.18
CA LEU A 49 7.62 -22.40 44.72
C LEU A 49 7.29 -21.04 44.09
N PHE A 50 6.35 -20.30 44.66
CA PHE A 50 5.85 -19.05 44.10
C PHE A 50 5.81 -17.93 45.14
N PHE A 51 6.75 -17.00 45.05
CA PHE A 51 6.71 -15.76 45.83
C PHE A 51 6.28 -14.59 44.94
N ILE A 52 5.23 -13.87 45.35
CA ILE A 52 4.83 -12.62 44.72
C ILE A 52 5.60 -11.50 45.43
N ASP A 53 6.67 -11.01 44.80
CA ASP A 53 7.41 -9.88 45.31
C ASP A 53 6.57 -8.59 45.21
N LYS A 54 6.03 -8.18 46.35
CA LYS A 54 5.24 -6.94 46.51
C LYS A 54 6.13 -5.74 46.85
N SER A 55 7.46 -5.91 46.90
CA SER A 55 8.37 -4.81 47.21
C SER A 55 8.30 -3.75 46.10
N LYS A 56 7.93 -2.53 46.48
CA LYS A 56 7.89 -1.38 45.56
C LYS A 56 9.30 -0.81 45.49
N ASP A 57 10.11 -1.32 44.56
CA ASP A 57 11.45 -0.80 44.37
C ASP A 57 11.40 0.63 43.79
N LEU A 58 11.54 1.63 44.67
CA LEU A 58 11.36 3.06 44.36
C LEU A 58 12.38 3.53 43.32
N SER A 59 13.54 2.90 43.27
CA SER A 59 14.64 3.13 42.32
C SER A 59 14.21 2.85 40.89
N VAL A 60 13.51 1.73 40.69
CA VAL A 60 13.01 1.27 39.38
C VAL A 60 11.86 2.16 38.94
N LYS A 61 10.94 2.52 39.86
CA LYS A 61 9.84 3.44 39.56
C LYS A 61 10.33 4.81 39.09
N ARG A 62 11.30 5.41 39.79
CA ARG A 62 11.90 6.69 39.38
C ARG A 62 12.59 6.62 38.02
N LYS A 63 13.25 5.49 37.69
CA LYS A 63 13.85 5.28 36.35
C LYS A 63 12.79 5.16 35.26
N ILE A 64 11.66 4.53 35.55
CA ILE A 64 10.54 4.39 34.63
C ILE A 64 9.85 5.75 34.41
N GLU A 65 9.58 6.50 35.47
CA GLU A 65 8.95 7.84 35.41
C GLU A 65 9.81 8.84 34.64
N LYS A 66 11.13 8.91 34.90
CA LYS A 66 12.07 9.73 34.12
C LYS A 66 12.11 9.39 32.62
N LYS A 67 11.85 8.13 32.26
CA LYS A 67 11.76 7.70 30.85
C LYS A 67 10.41 8.02 30.23
N ARG A 68 9.33 8.05 31.02
CA ARG A 68 7.98 8.44 30.58
C ARG A 68 7.84 9.94 30.36
N GLU A 69 8.58 10.76 31.11
CA GLU A 69 8.65 12.21 30.92
C GLU A 69 9.31 12.61 29.59
N LYS A 70 10.15 11.75 29.02
CA LYS A 70 10.74 11.95 27.68
C LYS A 70 9.73 11.54 26.62
N VAL A 71 8.77 12.41 26.36
CA VAL A 71 7.86 12.31 25.21
C VAL A 71 8.70 12.29 23.93
N LEU A 72 8.41 11.37 23.01
CA LEU A 72 9.11 11.29 21.73
C LEU A 72 8.96 12.62 20.97
N ARG A 73 10.01 13.05 20.24
CA ARG A 73 10.00 14.34 19.53
C ARG A 73 8.81 14.50 18.60
N VAL A 74 8.36 13.42 17.97
CA VAL A 74 7.19 13.40 17.08
C VAL A 74 5.90 13.69 17.86
N ASP A 75 5.74 13.08 19.04
CA ASP A 75 4.56 13.27 19.88
C ASP A 75 4.56 14.66 20.53
N SER A 76 5.73 15.19 20.89
CA SER A 76 5.91 16.56 21.38
C SER A 76 5.51 17.62 20.35
N VAL A 77 5.80 17.39 19.07
CA VAL A 77 5.39 18.30 17.97
C VAL A 77 3.87 18.28 17.75
N LEU A 78 3.19 17.19 18.13
CA LEU A 78 1.73 17.06 18.03
C LEU A 78 0.97 17.58 19.26
N GLN A 79 1.68 17.91 20.35
CA GLN A 79 1.05 18.56 21.50
C GLN A 79 0.60 19.97 21.12
N LYS A 80 -0.65 20.31 21.46
CA LYS A 80 -1.23 21.61 21.16
C LYS A 80 -0.44 22.69 21.90
N ASN A 81 0.02 23.72 21.19
CA ASN A 81 0.63 24.88 21.81
C ASN A 81 -0.38 25.57 22.73
N PRO A 82 -0.14 25.67 24.05
CA PRO A 82 -1.08 26.26 25.00
C PRO A 82 -1.29 27.76 24.77
N PHE A 83 -0.37 28.42 24.06
CA PHE A 83 -0.42 29.85 23.74
C PHE A 83 -1.19 30.17 22.44
N VAL A 84 -1.59 29.16 21.66
CA VAL A 84 -2.35 29.36 20.42
C VAL A 84 -3.78 28.91 20.66
N GLN A 85 -4.70 29.88 20.68
CA GLN A 85 -6.12 29.59 20.77
C GLN A 85 -6.58 28.92 19.47
N ALA A 86 -7.14 27.71 19.58
CA ALA A 86 -7.60 26.97 18.41
C ALA A 86 -8.69 27.77 17.69
N VAL A 87 -8.49 28.05 16.39
CA VAL A 87 -9.49 28.69 15.56
C VAL A 87 -10.74 27.83 15.56
N LEU A 88 -11.85 28.41 16.01
CA LEU A 88 -13.16 27.77 16.00
C LEU A 88 -13.56 27.55 14.53
N SER A 89 -13.30 26.35 14.00
CA SER A 89 -13.82 25.98 12.69
C SER A 89 -15.34 26.11 12.72
N SER A 90 -15.91 26.70 11.66
CA SER A 90 -17.34 26.95 11.54
C SER A 90 -18.11 25.67 11.87
N LYS A 91 -18.89 25.70 12.95
CA LYS A 91 -19.71 24.58 13.38
C LYS A 91 -20.69 24.22 12.26
N GLN A 92 -20.39 23.18 11.50
CA GLN A 92 -21.43 22.42 10.83
C GLN A 92 -22.32 21.90 11.96
N LYS A 93 -23.59 22.32 11.97
CA LYS A 93 -24.57 21.92 12.98
C LYS A 93 -24.66 20.39 12.95
N ASP A 94 -24.13 19.73 13.97
CA ASP A 94 -24.42 18.32 14.21
C ASP A 94 -25.94 18.16 14.39
N SER A 95 -26.58 17.58 13.38
CA SER A 95 -27.98 17.20 13.47
C SER A 95 -28.12 16.16 14.58
N LYS A 96 -28.82 16.53 15.65
CA LYS A 96 -29.21 15.64 16.74
C LYS A 96 -30.10 14.52 16.19
N LYS A 97 -29.53 13.40 15.75
CA LYS A 97 -30.29 12.16 15.56
C LYS A 97 -30.68 11.61 16.93
N LYS A 98 -31.91 11.88 17.34
CA LYS A 98 -32.57 11.20 18.46
C LYS A 98 -32.62 9.70 18.16
N LYS A 99 -32.00 8.88 19.01
CA LYS A 99 -32.26 7.44 19.05
C LYS A 99 -33.66 7.24 19.65
N LYS A 100 -34.56 6.56 18.93
CA LYS A 100 -35.76 5.96 19.49
C LYS A 100 -35.51 4.47 19.68
N GLU A 101 -35.80 4.00 20.90
CA GLU A 101 -35.88 2.60 21.29
C GLU A 101 -37.13 1.91 20.73
N ALA A 102 -36.99 0.58 20.54
CA ALA A 102 -38.00 -0.47 20.41
C ALA A 102 -38.93 -0.40 19.16
N LEU A 103 -39.17 -1.48 18.43
CA LEU A 103 -39.82 -2.70 18.90
C LEU A 103 -39.28 -3.97 18.22
N LYS A 104 -39.25 -5.06 18.99
CA LYS A 104 -38.99 -6.44 18.59
C LYS A 104 -40.13 -6.97 17.72
N ALA A 105 -39.80 -7.75 16.69
CA ALA A 105 -40.69 -8.74 16.09
C ALA A 105 -39.95 -10.08 16.03
N LYS A 106 -40.66 -11.12 16.47
CA LYS A 106 -40.21 -12.52 16.60
C LYS A 106 -40.42 -13.29 15.29
N ASP A 107 -39.72 -14.43 15.21
CA ASP A 107 -40.01 -15.67 14.46
C ASP A 107 -40.01 -15.54 12.91
N VAL A 108 -39.26 -16.33 12.14
CA VAL A 108 -39.33 -17.80 12.02
C VAL A 108 -37.97 -18.37 11.62
N VAL A 109 -37.56 -19.42 12.34
CA VAL A 109 -36.47 -20.33 12.01
C VAL A 109 -37.05 -21.46 11.15
N LEU A 110 -36.45 -21.71 9.98
CA LEU A 110 -36.50 -23.02 9.31
C LEU A 110 -35.18 -23.73 9.63
N GLN A 111 -35.27 -24.73 10.50
CA GLN A 111 -34.28 -25.78 10.69
C GLN A 111 -34.55 -26.86 9.66
N ASP A 112 -33.50 -27.33 8.97
CA ASP A 112 -33.36 -28.74 8.64
C ASP A 112 -31.87 -29.07 8.70
N VAL A 113 -31.46 -29.64 9.84
CA VAL A 113 -30.20 -30.36 10.01
C VAL A 113 -30.59 -31.74 10.50
N THR A 114 -30.40 -32.73 9.62
CA THR A 114 -30.47 -34.15 9.96
C THR A 114 -29.41 -34.48 11.00
N ARG A 115 -29.88 -34.85 12.20
CA ARG A 115 -29.09 -35.52 13.24
C ARG A 115 -29.18 -37.02 13.00
N ASP A 116 -28.02 -37.66 12.82
CA ASP A 116 -27.85 -39.05 13.23
C ASP A 116 -26.80 -39.09 14.34
N ASN A 117 -27.22 -39.63 15.49
CA ASN A 117 -26.41 -39.90 16.66
C ASN A 117 -25.81 -41.32 16.54
N SER A 118 -24.53 -41.48 16.82
CA SER A 118 -24.04 -42.70 17.47
C SER A 118 -22.94 -42.37 18.48
N ALA A 119 -23.23 -42.75 19.72
CA ALA A 119 -22.51 -42.83 20.99
C ALA A 119 -20.96 -42.69 21.08
N PRO A 120 -20.47 -42.43 22.31
CA PRO A 120 -19.25 -41.70 22.62
C PRO A 120 -18.03 -42.61 22.73
N ASP A 121 -16.84 -42.09 22.42
CA ASP A 121 -15.60 -42.49 23.08
C ASP A 121 -14.46 -41.50 22.74
N SER A 122 -13.68 -41.18 23.77
CA SER A 122 -12.26 -40.78 23.70
C SER A 122 -11.88 -39.44 23.07
N SER A 123 -11.50 -38.51 23.95
CA SER A 123 -10.30 -37.65 23.85
C SER A 123 -10.00 -36.92 22.53
N MET A 124 -10.45 -35.67 22.44
CA MET A 124 -9.63 -34.48 22.12
C MET A 124 -10.58 -33.33 21.81
N VAL A 125 -10.62 -32.32 22.68
CA VAL A 125 -11.25 -31.05 22.33
C VAL A 125 -10.40 -30.43 21.22
N PRO A 126 -10.95 -30.10 20.05
CA PRO A 126 -10.21 -29.37 19.05
C PRO A 126 -9.85 -28.00 19.66
N ILE A 127 -8.57 -27.78 19.95
CA ILE A 127 -8.00 -26.50 20.40
C ILE A 127 -8.32 -25.35 19.42
N TRP A 128 -8.72 -25.69 18.19
CA TRP A 128 -9.13 -24.77 17.13
C TRP A 128 -10.66 -24.71 16.93
N GLY A 129 -11.44 -25.24 17.88
CA GLY A 129 -12.90 -25.22 17.87
C GLY A 129 -13.46 -23.97 18.55
N ASN A 130 -13.99 -23.04 17.76
CA ASN A 130 -14.89 -21.96 18.18
C ASN A 130 -14.44 -21.09 19.37
N GLU A 131 -13.29 -20.43 19.27
CA GLU A 131 -13.00 -19.26 20.12
C GLU A 131 -13.46 -17.97 19.43
N GLY A 132 -14.54 -17.40 19.96
CA GLY A 132 -15.05 -16.11 19.49
C GLY A 132 -16.09 -15.44 20.39
N GLN A 133 -16.22 -15.85 21.66
CA GLN A 133 -16.95 -15.08 22.68
C GLN A 133 -16.04 -14.76 23.87
N HIS A 134 -14.86 -14.20 23.59
CA HIS A 134 -14.13 -13.45 24.61
C HIS A 134 -14.66 -12.02 24.59
N SER A 135 -15.38 -11.63 25.65
CA SER A 135 -15.97 -10.31 25.87
C SER A 135 -14.93 -9.20 26.15
N GLY A 136 -13.74 -9.30 25.56
CA GLY A 136 -12.79 -8.20 25.46
C GLY A 136 -12.98 -7.53 24.11
N LYS A 137 -13.17 -6.21 24.08
CA LYS A 137 -13.17 -5.42 22.84
C LYS A 137 -11.78 -5.49 22.21
N ALA A 138 -11.43 -6.60 21.57
CA ALA A 138 -10.24 -6.71 20.75
C ALA A 138 -10.41 -5.68 19.63
N ARG A 139 -9.60 -4.62 19.66
CA ARG A 139 -9.57 -3.66 18.56
C ARG A 139 -9.20 -4.45 17.31
N GLN A 140 -10.13 -4.56 16.36
CA GLN A 140 -9.81 -5.09 15.04
C GLN A 140 -8.72 -4.20 14.46
N VAL A 141 -7.49 -4.71 14.41
CA VAL A 141 -6.39 -4.06 13.72
C VAL A 141 -6.69 -4.22 12.24
N SER A 142 -7.00 -3.10 11.57
CA SER A 142 -7.14 -3.08 10.12
C SER A 142 -5.84 -3.54 9.48
N LYS A 143 -5.91 -4.42 8.48
CA LYS A 143 -4.71 -4.87 7.75
C LYS A 143 -4.05 -3.66 7.08
N ASN A 144 -2.76 -3.45 7.35
CA ASN A 144 -2.03 -2.28 6.86
C ASN A 144 -1.69 -2.37 5.35
N SER A 145 -1.83 -3.55 4.73
CA SER A 145 -1.42 -3.83 3.35
C SER A 145 -2.43 -4.72 2.62
N ILE A 146 -2.64 -4.46 1.33
CA ILE A 146 -3.48 -5.30 0.44
C ILE A 146 -2.77 -6.61 0.08
N ILE A 147 -1.44 -6.58 0.02
CA ILE A 147 -0.57 -7.70 -0.34
C ILE A 147 -0.54 -8.73 0.79
N PRO A 148 -0.63 -10.04 0.47
CA PRO A 148 -0.55 -11.11 1.48
C PRO A 148 0.82 -11.13 2.18
N ALA A 149 0.85 -11.66 3.40
CA ALA A 149 2.09 -11.72 4.19
C ALA A 149 3.14 -12.67 3.58
N VAL A 150 2.68 -13.73 2.93
CA VAL A 150 3.49 -14.72 2.23
C VAL A 150 2.92 -14.84 0.83
N GLU A 151 3.74 -14.53 -0.17
CA GLU A 151 3.40 -14.75 -1.57
C GLU A 151 3.77 -16.18 -1.94
N VAL A 152 2.92 -16.80 -2.73
CA VAL A 152 3.16 -18.15 -3.24
C VAL A 152 3.89 -17.99 -4.57
N GLU A 153 5.10 -18.55 -4.64
CA GLU A 153 5.90 -18.59 -5.85
C GLU A 153 5.22 -19.47 -6.93
N PRO A 154 5.48 -19.23 -8.23
CA PRO A 154 4.90 -20.03 -9.29
C PRO A 154 5.40 -21.50 -9.22
N PRO A 155 4.61 -22.46 -9.74
CA PRO A 155 4.93 -23.89 -9.65
C PRO A 155 6.25 -24.27 -10.36
N GLY A 156 6.68 -23.47 -11.34
CA GLY A 156 7.95 -23.64 -12.05
C GLY A 156 9.20 -23.41 -11.20
N CYS A 157 9.07 -22.70 -10.06
CA CYS A 157 10.15 -22.53 -9.08
C CYS A 157 10.32 -23.74 -8.15
N SER A 158 9.46 -24.75 -8.26
CA SER A 158 9.57 -25.95 -7.44
C SER A 158 10.82 -26.76 -7.78
N TYR A 159 11.17 -27.69 -6.91
CA TYR A 159 12.35 -28.53 -7.09
C TYR A 159 12.25 -29.49 -8.29
N ASN A 160 11.05 -29.99 -8.55
CA ASN A 160 10.74 -30.91 -9.63
C ASN A 160 9.47 -30.45 -10.35
N PRO A 161 9.54 -29.32 -11.08
CA PRO A 161 8.42 -28.73 -11.79
C PRO A 161 8.08 -29.53 -13.05
N SER A 162 6.86 -29.37 -13.55
CA SER A 162 6.54 -29.80 -14.92
C SER A 162 7.33 -28.95 -15.92
N PHE A 163 7.67 -29.54 -17.07
CA PHE A 163 8.47 -28.84 -18.09
C PHE A 163 7.84 -27.52 -18.52
N GLU A 164 6.52 -27.49 -18.77
CA GLU A 164 5.79 -26.28 -19.15
C GLU A 164 5.89 -25.21 -18.07
N SER A 165 5.55 -25.55 -16.82
CA SER A 165 5.62 -24.60 -15.71
C SER A 165 7.02 -24.05 -15.48
N HIS A 166 8.05 -24.86 -15.72
CA HIS A 166 9.46 -24.48 -15.57
C HIS A 166 9.85 -23.47 -16.65
N GLN A 167 9.48 -23.73 -17.91
CA GLN A 167 9.72 -22.81 -19.02
C GLN A 167 9.00 -21.48 -18.81
N ASP A 168 7.77 -21.50 -18.31
CA ASP A 168 7.01 -20.26 -18.02
C ASP A 168 7.73 -19.39 -16.99
N SER A 169 8.18 -19.99 -15.88
CA SER A 169 8.91 -19.26 -14.83
C SER A 169 10.30 -18.81 -15.30
N LEU A 170 11.00 -19.61 -16.11
CA LEU A 170 12.26 -19.21 -16.74
C LEU A 170 12.05 -18.05 -17.71
N ALA A 171 10.99 -18.08 -18.52
CA ALA A 171 10.66 -17.02 -19.46
C ALA A 171 10.39 -15.69 -18.74
N GLU A 172 9.67 -15.73 -17.62
CA GLU A 172 9.47 -14.56 -16.76
C GLU A 172 10.80 -13.99 -16.24
N ALA A 173 11.69 -14.85 -15.72
CA ALA A 173 13.01 -14.44 -15.24
C ALA A 173 13.87 -13.82 -16.35
N VAL A 174 13.88 -14.44 -17.55
CA VAL A 174 14.60 -13.94 -18.72
C VAL A 174 14.04 -12.58 -19.16
N ALA A 175 12.71 -12.42 -19.17
CA ALA A 175 12.08 -11.16 -19.53
C ALA A 175 12.50 -10.02 -18.58
N GLU A 176 12.58 -10.27 -17.27
CA GLU A 176 13.06 -9.28 -16.31
C GLU A 176 14.51 -8.85 -16.54
N GLU A 177 15.41 -9.81 -16.83
CA GLU A 177 16.81 -9.52 -17.12
C GLU A 177 16.98 -8.78 -18.45
N MET A 178 16.24 -9.18 -19.50
CA MET A 178 16.23 -8.47 -20.78
C MET A 178 15.71 -7.05 -20.62
N GLN A 179 14.67 -6.82 -19.81
CA GLN A 179 14.20 -5.46 -19.51
C GLN A 179 15.27 -4.61 -18.82
N LYS A 180 16.09 -5.20 -17.92
CA LYS A 180 17.22 -4.50 -17.31
C LYS A 180 18.29 -4.16 -18.35
N ALA A 181 18.61 -5.09 -19.24
CA ALA A 181 19.57 -4.88 -20.32
C ALA A 181 19.10 -3.77 -21.28
N TYR A 182 17.87 -3.85 -21.78
CA TYR A 182 17.30 -2.82 -22.66
C TYR A 182 17.26 -1.44 -22.00
N LYS A 183 16.97 -1.37 -20.70
CA LYS A 183 16.99 -0.10 -19.97
C LYS A 183 18.38 0.51 -19.88
N ILE A 184 19.43 -0.30 -19.85
CA ILE A 184 20.82 0.17 -19.86
C ILE A 184 21.19 0.63 -21.27
N GLU A 185 20.80 -0.13 -22.30
CA GLU A 185 21.14 0.16 -23.71
C GLU A 185 20.41 1.38 -24.28
N LEU A 186 19.09 1.47 -24.06
CA LEU A 186 18.26 2.62 -24.47
C LEU A 186 18.37 3.79 -23.49
N GLY A 187 18.96 3.56 -22.32
CA GLY A 187 19.13 4.60 -21.32
C GLY A 187 20.08 5.70 -21.82
N PRO A 188 19.88 6.96 -21.39
CA PRO A 188 20.87 7.98 -21.66
C PRO A 188 22.21 7.54 -21.09
N GLN A 189 23.27 7.59 -21.91
CA GLN A 189 24.61 7.30 -21.43
C GLN A 189 24.94 8.30 -20.30
N PRO A 190 25.52 7.83 -19.18
CA PRO A 190 25.91 8.74 -18.11
C PRO A 190 26.90 9.76 -18.69
N VAL A 191 26.70 11.03 -18.35
CA VAL A 191 27.61 12.10 -18.77
C VAL A 191 29.02 11.67 -18.33
N PRO A 192 29.98 11.55 -19.26
CA PRO A 192 31.33 11.13 -18.92
C PRO A 192 31.89 12.09 -17.88
N LEU A 193 32.36 11.54 -16.75
CA LEU A 193 32.93 12.33 -15.64
C LEU A 193 34.20 13.07 -16.04
N THR A 194 34.88 12.60 -17.09
CA THR A 194 36.07 13.23 -17.66
C THR A 194 35.89 13.33 -19.16
N VAL A 195 35.68 14.54 -19.66
CA VAL A 195 35.88 14.87 -21.07
C VAL A 195 37.39 15.00 -21.28
N VAL A 196 37.93 14.32 -22.28
CA VAL A 196 39.37 14.35 -22.56
C VAL A 196 39.76 15.77 -23.00
N GLY A 197 40.50 16.51 -22.17
CA GLY A 197 41.39 17.58 -22.65
C GLY A 197 41.25 18.98 -22.06
N GLU A 198 40.11 19.39 -21.50
CA GLU A 198 39.96 20.74 -20.93
C GLU A 198 39.18 20.73 -19.62
N VAL A 199 39.75 21.38 -18.59
CA VAL A 199 39.07 21.68 -17.33
C VAL A 199 38.00 22.72 -17.68
N ILE A 200 36.74 22.35 -17.60
CA ILE A 200 35.64 23.29 -17.81
C ILE A 200 35.69 24.30 -16.65
N ASP A 201 36.07 25.54 -16.95
CA ASP A 201 36.10 26.65 -16.00
C ASP A 201 34.73 26.81 -15.32
N GLU A 202 34.74 27.18 -14.04
CA GLU A 202 33.56 27.31 -13.19
C GLU A 202 32.48 28.23 -13.82
N ASP A 203 32.91 29.18 -14.65
CA ASP A 203 32.08 30.15 -15.37
C ASP A 203 31.22 29.52 -16.49
N ASN A 204 31.72 28.47 -17.16
CA ASN A 204 30.97 27.78 -18.23
C ASN A 204 29.86 26.88 -17.68
N LYS A 205 29.90 26.55 -16.38
CA LYS A 205 28.85 25.78 -15.70
C LYS A 205 27.57 26.61 -15.51
N TYR A 206 27.71 27.93 -15.34
CA TYR A 206 26.58 28.84 -15.15
C TYR A 206 25.88 29.21 -16.46
N PHE A 207 26.52 29.03 -17.61
CA PHE A 207 25.93 29.34 -18.93
C PHE A 207 24.91 28.30 -19.39
N ILE A 208 25.03 27.05 -18.93
CA ILE A 208 24.13 25.94 -19.31
C ILE A 208 22.85 25.92 -18.46
N GLU A 209 22.87 26.45 -17.24
CA GLU A 209 21.67 26.55 -16.37
C GLU A 209 20.75 27.73 -16.71
N ALA A 210 21.18 28.66 -17.58
CA ALA A 210 20.44 29.90 -17.85
C ALA A 210 19.45 29.83 -19.04
N ASP A 211 19.51 28.78 -19.88
CA ASP A 211 18.78 28.74 -21.16
C ASP A 211 17.64 27.70 -21.21
N ASP A 212 17.25 27.09 -20.08
CA ASP A 212 16.02 26.28 -19.95
C ASP A 212 14.87 27.09 -19.32
N GLY A 213 14.81 28.37 -19.72
CA GLY A 213 13.71 29.28 -19.45
C GLY A 213 12.97 29.57 -20.76
N SER A 214 12.24 28.58 -21.27
CA SER A 214 11.25 28.77 -22.33
C SER A 214 10.20 29.78 -21.87
N ASP A 215 10.46 31.04 -22.17
CA ASP A 215 9.50 32.15 -22.14
C ASP A 215 9.08 32.46 -23.59
N GLU A 216 8.38 31.50 -24.21
CA GLU A 216 7.63 31.74 -25.44
C GLU A 216 6.24 32.29 -25.08
N GLU A 217 6.15 33.56 -24.68
CA GLU A 217 4.92 34.34 -24.84
C GLU A 217 5.19 35.85 -24.76
N MET A 218 5.94 36.37 -25.73
CA MET A 218 5.93 37.81 -26.05
C MET A 218 5.44 37.96 -27.48
N ASN A 219 4.11 38.07 -27.61
CA ASN A 219 3.44 38.39 -28.86
C ASN A 219 3.87 39.80 -29.31
N GLU A 220 4.65 39.79 -30.37
CA GLU A 220 5.17 40.92 -31.12
C GLU A 220 4.06 41.49 -32.00
N GLU A 221 3.42 42.59 -31.59
CA GLU A 221 2.72 43.47 -32.53
C GLU A 221 2.47 44.83 -31.88
N ASN A 222 3.44 45.74 -32.03
CA ASN A 222 3.23 47.16 -32.35
C ASN A 222 4.57 47.91 -32.35
N LEU A 223 5.33 47.77 -33.44
CA LEU A 223 6.32 48.77 -33.82
C LEU A 223 6.41 48.87 -35.34
N SER A 224 5.54 49.69 -35.94
CA SER A 224 5.84 50.27 -37.25
C SER A 224 6.20 51.74 -37.04
N GLU A 225 7.49 51.97 -36.76
CA GLU A 225 8.09 53.28 -36.91
C GLU A 225 8.62 53.37 -38.34
N ASN A 226 8.01 54.21 -39.18
CA ASN A 226 8.64 54.72 -40.39
C ASN A 226 8.61 56.25 -40.31
N LYS A 227 9.81 56.84 -40.33
CA LYS A 227 10.10 58.26 -40.23
C LYS A 227 9.94 58.97 -41.59
N ASP A 228 9.17 60.08 -41.54
CA ASP A 228 9.38 61.40 -42.16
C ASP A 228 9.32 61.60 -43.70
N PRO A 229 9.08 62.84 -44.21
CA PRO A 229 8.24 63.96 -43.74
C PRO A 229 7.32 64.52 -44.87
N ALA A 230 6.54 65.56 -44.57
CA ALA A 230 5.77 66.40 -45.51
C ALA A 230 4.33 65.96 -45.88
N THR A 231 3.39 66.33 -45.02
CA THR A 231 2.28 67.19 -45.45
C THR A 231 1.71 67.86 -44.22
N GLU A 232 1.88 69.18 -44.12
CA GLU A 232 1.23 70.02 -43.14
C GLU A 232 -0.29 69.77 -43.15
N LYS A 233 -0.81 68.99 -42.21
CA LYS A 233 -2.25 68.97 -41.94
C LYS A 233 -2.58 70.25 -41.20
N ARG A 234 -2.81 71.31 -41.97
CA ARG A 234 -3.47 72.53 -41.49
C ARG A 234 -4.71 72.11 -40.67
N PRO A 235 -4.97 72.68 -39.48
CA PRO A 235 -6.23 72.43 -38.80
C PRO A 235 -7.35 72.94 -39.70
N SER A 236 -8.06 72.02 -40.37
CA SER A 236 -9.25 72.38 -41.13
C SER A 236 -10.24 72.96 -40.12
N LYS A 237 -10.56 74.24 -40.24
CA LYS A 237 -11.58 74.92 -39.42
C LYS A 237 -12.80 74.00 -39.34
N THR A 238 -13.11 73.49 -38.15
CA THR A 238 -14.30 72.68 -37.93
C THR A 238 -15.50 73.55 -38.29
N LYS A 239 -16.18 73.21 -39.38
CA LYS A 239 -17.41 73.91 -39.76
C LYS A 239 -18.39 73.74 -38.59
N ARG A 240 -18.99 74.84 -38.13
CA ARG A 240 -20.03 74.79 -37.10
C ARG A 240 -21.16 73.89 -37.61
N VAL A 241 -21.32 72.75 -36.98
CA VAL A 241 -22.35 71.77 -37.32
C VAL A 241 -23.72 72.41 -37.08
N THR A 242 -24.56 72.41 -38.10
CA THR A 242 -25.89 73.00 -37.99
C THR A 242 -26.81 72.11 -37.15
N ARG A 243 -27.87 72.68 -36.55
CA ARG A 243 -28.86 71.92 -35.76
C ARG A 243 -29.47 70.75 -36.54
N VAL A 244 -29.60 70.90 -37.86
CA VAL A 244 -30.11 69.86 -38.78
C VAL A 244 -29.13 68.69 -38.92
N GLU A 245 -27.83 68.96 -39.01
CA GLU A 245 -26.78 67.93 -39.08
C GLU A 245 -26.68 67.13 -37.77
N LEU A 246 -26.87 67.77 -36.60
CA LEU A 246 -26.95 67.09 -35.31
C LEU A 246 -28.15 66.13 -35.23
N ASN A 247 -29.34 66.58 -35.67
CA ASN A 247 -30.52 65.72 -35.72
C ASN A 247 -30.38 64.56 -36.71
N LYS A 248 -29.74 64.79 -37.86
CA LYS A 248 -29.44 63.73 -38.85
C LYS A 248 -28.45 62.69 -38.28
N ARG A 249 -27.46 63.14 -37.50
CA ARG A 249 -26.51 62.26 -36.81
C ARG A 249 -27.16 61.47 -35.67
N ALA A 250 -28.07 62.09 -34.90
CA ALA A 250 -28.84 61.42 -33.86
C ALA A 250 -29.71 60.30 -34.44
N ARG A 251 -30.46 60.56 -35.52
CA ARG A 251 -31.27 59.55 -36.22
C ARG A 251 -30.44 58.38 -36.75
N ARG A 252 -29.27 58.67 -37.37
CA ARG A 252 -28.36 57.61 -37.85
C ARG A 252 -27.81 56.76 -36.69
N LYS A 253 -27.49 57.38 -35.55
CA LYS A 253 -27.02 56.69 -34.35
C LYS A 253 -28.10 55.80 -33.73
N GLU A 254 -29.35 56.24 -33.73
CA GLU A 254 -30.49 55.43 -33.27
C GLU A 254 -30.77 54.24 -34.18
N LEU A 255 -30.71 54.42 -35.50
CA LEU A 255 -30.81 53.30 -36.45
C LEU A 255 -29.69 52.28 -36.24
N GLN A 256 -28.44 52.74 -36.11
CA GLN A 256 -27.30 51.87 -35.81
C GLN A 256 -27.46 51.13 -34.47
N ARG A 257 -28.06 51.76 -33.45
CA ARG A 257 -28.36 51.10 -32.17
C ARG A 257 -29.41 50.01 -32.32
N LYS A 258 -30.51 50.29 -33.03
CA LYS A 258 -31.56 49.30 -33.31
C LYS A 258 -31.04 48.12 -34.14
N GLU A 259 -30.23 48.40 -35.16
CA GLU A 259 -29.56 47.36 -35.94
C GLU A 259 -28.60 46.53 -35.09
N ALA A 260 -27.84 47.16 -34.19
CA ALA A 260 -26.97 46.43 -33.26
C ALA A 260 -27.76 45.60 -32.24
N GLU A 261 -28.90 46.09 -31.76
CA GLU A 261 -29.79 45.35 -30.86
C GLU A 261 -30.45 44.17 -31.56
N ALA A 262 -30.87 44.33 -32.82
CA ALA A 262 -31.40 43.23 -33.64
C ALA A 262 -30.32 42.16 -33.90
N LYS A 263 -29.10 42.57 -34.26
CA LYS A 263 -27.96 41.64 -34.42
C LYS A 263 -27.66 40.88 -33.15
N LYS A 264 -27.67 41.55 -31.98
CA LYS A 264 -27.52 40.89 -30.68
C LYS A 264 -28.64 39.88 -30.40
N ALA A 265 -29.89 40.24 -30.69
CA ALA A 265 -31.01 39.31 -30.51
C ALA A 265 -30.89 38.08 -31.42
N GLU A 266 -30.42 38.25 -32.65
CA GLU A 266 -30.11 37.15 -33.58
C GLU A 266 -28.96 36.28 -33.06
N GLU A 267 -27.88 36.87 -32.54
CA GLU A 267 -26.78 36.15 -31.88
C GLU A 267 -27.30 35.32 -30.69
N PHE A 268 -28.11 35.91 -29.81
CA PHE A 268 -28.72 35.18 -28.70
C PHE A 268 -29.62 34.03 -29.15
N SER A 269 -30.39 34.19 -30.23
CA SER A 269 -31.20 33.08 -30.75
C SER A 269 -30.35 31.93 -31.28
N LYS A 270 -29.23 32.23 -31.96
CA LYS A 270 -28.28 31.22 -32.45
C LYS A 270 -27.62 30.47 -31.30
N ASP A 271 -27.27 31.18 -30.23
CA ASP A 271 -26.71 30.57 -29.02
C ASP A 271 -27.74 29.61 -28.38
N ILE A 272 -29.01 30.02 -28.28
CA ILE A 272 -30.11 29.18 -27.76
C ILE A 272 -30.29 27.92 -28.61
N ASP A 273 -30.26 28.06 -29.93
CA ASP A 273 -30.41 26.93 -30.86
C ASP A 273 -29.22 25.95 -30.79
N SER A 274 -28.02 26.43 -30.40
CA SER A 274 -26.82 25.60 -30.21
C SER A 274 -26.72 24.90 -28.84
N LEU A 275 -27.56 25.27 -27.86
CA LEU A 275 -27.59 24.64 -26.53
C LEU A 275 -27.65 23.10 -26.53
N PRO A 276 -28.48 22.41 -27.34
CA PRO A 276 -28.51 20.95 -27.35
C PRO A 276 -27.17 20.34 -27.79
N ASP A 277 -26.47 20.95 -28.73
CA ASP A 277 -25.17 20.48 -29.20
C ASP A 277 -24.10 20.67 -28.09
N ILE A 278 -24.14 21.83 -27.42
CA ILE A 278 -23.28 22.12 -26.25
C ILE A 278 -23.55 21.10 -25.12
N LEU A 279 -24.81 20.77 -24.86
CA LEU A 279 -25.14 19.76 -23.84
C LEU A 279 -24.64 18.36 -24.22
N GLN A 280 -24.72 17.99 -25.50
CA GLN A 280 -24.16 16.73 -25.99
C GLN A 280 -22.63 16.72 -25.89
N GLU A 281 -21.96 17.85 -26.16
CA GLU A 281 -20.52 18.00 -26.01
C GLU A 281 -20.09 17.88 -24.55
N ILE A 282 -20.76 18.58 -23.63
CA ILE A 282 -20.53 18.47 -22.18
C ILE A 282 -20.70 17.03 -21.72
N ALA A 283 -21.76 16.34 -22.16
CA ALA A 283 -21.99 14.95 -21.79
C ALA A 283 -20.86 14.02 -22.27
N LYS A 284 -20.39 14.20 -23.52
CA LYS A 284 -19.23 13.45 -24.06
C LYS A 284 -17.95 13.76 -23.27
N GLU A 285 -17.69 15.03 -22.96
CA GLU A 285 -16.52 15.45 -22.20
C GLU A 285 -16.54 14.86 -20.77
N ASP A 286 -17.70 14.84 -20.12
CA ASP A 286 -17.89 14.24 -18.80
C ASP A 286 -17.69 12.71 -18.82
N GLU A 287 -18.19 12.02 -19.85
CA GLU A 287 -17.90 10.59 -20.04
C GLU A 287 -16.39 10.32 -20.20
N GLU A 288 -15.70 11.15 -20.99
CA GLU A 288 -14.25 11.04 -21.18
C GLU A 288 -13.49 11.31 -19.88
N LYS A 289 -13.88 12.35 -19.12
CA LYS A 289 -13.35 12.65 -17.79
C LYS A 289 -13.56 11.47 -16.84
N GLN A 290 -14.75 10.86 -16.84
CA GLN A 290 -15.07 9.68 -16.03
C GLN A 290 -14.22 8.47 -16.45
N LYS A 291 -14.10 8.18 -17.75
CA LYS A 291 -13.24 7.10 -18.28
C LYS A 291 -11.77 7.33 -17.87
N LYS A 292 -11.27 8.56 -17.99
CA LYS A 292 -9.91 8.94 -17.55
C LYS A 292 -9.72 8.77 -16.04
N HIS A 293 -10.71 9.16 -15.25
CA HIS A 293 -10.69 8.95 -13.80
C HIS A 293 -10.66 7.45 -13.45
N LEU A 294 -11.54 6.65 -14.05
CA LEU A 294 -11.60 5.20 -13.84
C LEU A 294 -10.26 4.54 -14.19
N ARG A 295 -9.65 4.89 -15.34
CA ARG A 295 -8.31 4.41 -15.71
C ARG A 295 -7.26 4.73 -14.64
N LYS A 296 -7.26 5.95 -14.10
CA LYS A 296 -6.34 6.34 -13.01
C LYS A 296 -6.58 5.55 -11.73
N VAL A 297 -7.85 5.31 -11.37
CA VAL A 297 -8.20 4.53 -10.18
C VAL A 297 -7.77 3.08 -10.34
N ILE A 298 -8.07 2.46 -11.49
CA ILE A 298 -7.68 1.08 -11.80
C ILE A 298 -6.16 0.93 -11.76
N ALA A 299 -5.42 1.80 -12.46
CA ALA A 299 -3.96 1.77 -12.45
C ALA A 299 -3.38 1.96 -11.04
N LYS A 300 -4.00 2.79 -10.20
CA LYS A 300 -3.61 2.95 -8.80
C LYS A 300 -3.89 1.70 -7.98
N GLN A 301 -5.05 1.05 -8.17
CA GLN A 301 -5.39 -0.19 -7.48
C GLN A 301 -4.47 -1.35 -7.88
N GLU A 302 -4.16 -1.50 -9.18
CA GLU A 302 -3.21 -2.48 -9.69
C GLU A 302 -1.81 -2.24 -9.13
N ARG A 303 -1.36 -0.98 -9.13
CA ARG A 303 -0.08 -0.60 -8.53
C ARG A 303 0.00 -0.95 -7.04
N LEU A 304 -1.07 -0.74 -6.28
CA LEU A 304 -1.12 -1.07 -4.84
C LEU A 304 -1.14 -2.58 -4.57
N LYS A 305 -1.58 -3.40 -5.54
CA LYS A 305 -1.50 -4.86 -5.46
C LYS A 305 -0.09 -5.38 -5.74
N ALA A 306 0.68 -4.71 -6.61
CA ALA A 306 2.01 -5.15 -7.01
C ALA A 306 3.14 -4.54 -6.15
N CYS A 307 3.04 -3.25 -5.83
CA CYS A 307 4.11 -2.46 -5.24
C CYS A 307 3.63 -1.65 -4.03
N PRO A 308 4.51 -1.44 -3.02
CA PRO A 308 4.20 -0.58 -1.90
C PRO A 308 4.09 0.90 -2.35
N PRO A 309 3.30 1.71 -1.64
CA PRO A 309 3.43 3.17 -1.69
C PRO A 309 4.87 3.60 -1.39
N ARG A 310 5.31 4.73 -1.96
CA ARG A 310 6.67 5.23 -1.72
C ARG A 310 6.76 5.77 -0.28
N LEU A 311 7.42 5.02 0.59
CA LEU A 311 7.61 5.39 2.00
C LEU A 311 8.87 6.23 2.26
N GLY A 312 9.84 6.24 1.33
CA GLY A 312 11.12 6.93 1.54
C GLY A 312 11.85 7.31 0.25
N LYS A 313 13.14 7.63 0.40
CA LYS A 313 14.02 8.06 -0.69
C LYS A 313 14.16 6.97 -1.76
N TYR A 314 14.35 5.72 -1.36
CA TYR A 314 14.55 4.61 -2.28
C TYR A 314 13.21 4.06 -2.78
N LYS A 315 13.22 3.56 -4.03
CA LYS A 315 12.08 2.85 -4.62
C LYS A 315 12.19 1.37 -4.24
N PHE A 316 11.05 0.71 -4.01
CA PHE A 316 11.04 -0.75 -3.84
C PHE A 316 11.53 -1.40 -5.13
N GLN A 317 12.42 -2.37 -4.98
CA GLN A 317 12.89 -3.23 -6.06
C GLN A 317 12.52 -4.67 -5.70
N PRO A 318 11.78 -5.37 -6.58
CA PRO A 318 11.44 -6.77 -6.34
C PRO A 318 12.71 -7.63 -6.26
N ALA A 319 12.62 -8.74 -5.53
CA ALA A 319 13.67 -9.75 -5.54
C ALA A 319 13.61 -10.50 -6.88
N PRO A 320 14.75 -10.88 -7.47
CA PRO A 320 14.74 -11.70 -8.68
C PRO A 320 14.08 -13.06 -8.40
N PRO A 321 13.31 -13.61 -9.35
CA PRO A 321 12.64 -14.89 -9.18
C PRO A 321 13.65 -16.02 -8.98
N GLN A 322 13.33 -16.95 -8.09
CA GLN A 322 14.21 -18.06 -7.71
C GLN A 322 13.91 -19.29 -8.55
N VAL A 323 14.31 -19.25 -9.82
CA VAL A 323 14.12 -20.36 -10.76
C VAL A 323 15.43 -21.13 -10.94
N LEU A 324 15.38 -22.46 -10.84
CA LEU A 324 16.53 -23.31 -11.15
C LEU A 324 16.76 -23.34 -12.67
N LEU A 325 18.02 -23.28 -13.10
CA LEU A 325 18.34 -23.48 -14.52
C LEU A 325 18.11 -24.94 -14.93
N SER A 326 17.94 -25.20 -16.22
CA SER A 326 17.76 -26.56 -16.76
C SER A 326 18.90 -27.50 -16.39
N GLU A 327 20.14 -27.00 -16.31
CA GLU A 327 21.33 -27.75 -15.88
C GLU A 327 21.31 -28.10 -14.38
N GLU A 328 20.61 -27.30 -13.57
CA GLU A 328 20.52 -27.47 -12.12
C GLU A 328 19.32 -28.34 -11.71
N LEU A 329 18.40 -28.58 -12.64
CA LEU A 329 17.21 -29.38 -12.44
C LEU A 329 17.54 -30.88 -12.49
N THR A 330 17.83 -31.46 -11.33
CA THR A 330 18.32 -32.84 -11.22
C THR A 330 17.29 -33.88 -10.76
N GLY A 331 16.12 -33.46 -10.28
CA GLY A 331 15.06 -34.35 -9.74
C GLY A 331 15.37 -35.12 -8.42
N SER A 332 16.62 -35.15 -7.94
CA SER A 332 17.02 -35.54 -6.57
C SER A 332 17.31 -34.39 -5.56
N LEU A 333 16.52 -34.28 -4.48
CA LEU A 333 16.65 -33.23 -3.45
C LEU A 333 18.06 -33.17 -2.79
N ARG A 334 18.80 -34.28 -2.82
CA ARG A 334 20.19 -34.36 -2.29
C ARG A 334 21.19 -33.57 -3.12
N LYS A 335 20.87 -33.31 -4.40
CA LYS A 335 21.71 -32.57 -5.36
C LYS A 335 21.26 -31.11 -5.53
N LEU A 336 20.19 -30.69 -4.85
CA LEU A 336 19.70 -29.31 -4.93
C LEU A 336 20.75 -28.35 -4.37
N LYS A 337 21.11 -27.34 -5.17
CA LYS A 337 21.95 -26.23 -4.70
C LYS A 337 21.12 -25.38 -3.75
N GLY A 338 21.72 -24.99 -2.62
CA GLY A 338 21.03 -24.16 -1.62
C GLY A 338 20.52 -22.86 -2.23
N CYS A 339 19.21 -22.62 -2.15
CA CYS A 339 18.57 -21.38 -2.59
C CYS A 339 18.74 -20.25 -1.56
N SER A 340 18.17 -19.08 -1.88
CA SER A 340 18.35 -17.84 -1.12
C SER A 340 17.92 -17.94 0.34
N THR A 341 18.44 -17.04 1.18
CA THR A 341 18.10 -17.02 2.60
C THR A 341 16.66 -16.55 2.83
N LEU A 342 15.85 -17.35 3.52
CA LEU A 342 14.46 -17.02 3.88
C LEU A 342 14.33 -15.66 4.56
N ALA A 343 15.34 -15.26 5.36
CA ALA A 343 15.37 -13.95 6.00
C ALA A 343 15.31 -12.79 4.97
N ARG A 344 15.99 -12.93 3.83
CA ARG A 344 16.01 -11.92 2.77
C ARG A 344 14.67 -11.85 2.04
N ASP A 345 14.04 -13.00 1.80
CA ASP A 345 12.68 -13.08 1.26
C ASP A 345 11.66 -12.42 2.20
N ARG A 346 11.66 -12.79 3.48
CA ARG A 346 10.78 -12.17 4.49
C ARG A 346 10.99 -10.66 4.61
N PHE A 347 12.24 -10.20 4.58
CA PHE A 347 12.57 -8.78 4.59
C PHE A 347 12.00 -8.06 3.36
N LYS A 348 12.15 -8.65 2.17
CA LYS A 348 11.59 -8.12 0.93
C LYS A 348 10.06 -8.12 0.94
N SER A 349 9.42 -9.12 1.51
CA SER A 349 7.97 -9.16 1.74
C SER A 349 7.51 -8.03 2.69
N LEU A 350 8.28 -7.68 3.72
CA LEU A 350 7.98 -6.54 4.61
C LEU A 350 8.09 -5.20 3.87
N GLU A 351 9.10 -5.05 3.01
CA GLU A 351 9.22 -3.89 2.13
C GLU A 351 8.05 -3.81 1.13
N LYS A 352 7.71 -4.93 0.49
CA LYS A 352 6.62 -5.02 -0.51
C LYS A 352 5.26 -4.67 0.09
N ARG A 353 5.02 -5.05 1.35
CA ARG A 353 3.83 -4.67 2.12
C ARG A 353 3.82 -3.23 2.61
N GLY A 354 4.93 -2.51 2.49
CA GLY A 354 5.07 -1.15 2.99
C GLY A 354 5.10 -1.07 4.52
N LEU A 355 5.55 -2.14 5.19
CA LEU A 355 5.77 -2.13 6.64
C LEU A 355 7.15 -1.56 6.98
N ILE A 356 8.13 -1.82 6.10
CA ILE A 356 9.51 -1.34 6.22
C ILE A 356 9.83 -0.50 4.97
N PRO A 357 10.44 0.69 5.12
CA PRO A 357 10.89 1.46 3.96
C PRO A 357 12.12 0.77 3.31
N PRO A 358 12.21 0.77 1.97
CA PRO A 358 13.40 0.24 1.30
C PRO A 358 14.63 1.05 1.68
N SER A 359 15.70 0.35 2.05
CA SER A 359 16.99 0.96 2.42
C SER A 359 18.05 0.65 1.37
N ALA A 360 18.95 1.60 1.13
CA ALA A 360 20.21 1.26 0.47
C ALA A 360 21.05 0.38 1.39
N LYS A 361 21.86 -0.50 0.77
CA LYS A 361 22.93 -1.17 1.48
C LYS A 361 23.96 -0.11 1.85
N SER A 362 24.02 0.29 3.12
CA SER A 362 25.17 1.03 3.63
C SER A 362 26.34 0.05 3.63
N GLY A 363 27.12 0.03 2.55
CA GLY A 363 28.43 -0.59 2.59
C GLY A 363 29.23 0.14 3.66
N ARG A 364 29.45 -0.48 4.81
CA ARG A 364 30.63 -0.12 5.59
C ARG A 364 31.81 -0.46 4.69
N LYS A 365 32.50 0.56 4.22
CA LYS A 365 33.78 0.40 3.54
C LYS A 365 34.77 -0.26 4.49
#